data_AF-A0A915LQY7-F1
#
_entry.id   AF-A0A915LQY7-F1
#
_cell.length_a   1.000
_cell.length_b   1.000
_cell.length_c   1.000
_cell.angle_alpha   90.00
_cell.angle_beta   90.00
_cell.angle_gamma   90.00
#
_symmetry.space_group_name_H-M   'P 1'
#
loop_
_entity.id
_entity.type
_entity.pdbx_description
1 polymer ?
#
loop_
_entity_poly.entity_id
_entity_poly.type
_entity_poly.pdbx_seq_one_letter_code
_entity_poly.pdbx_strand_id
1 'polypeptide(L)'
;MTSSAVFLAMLNRMHQNKTAKFSKQFTIFIFRYSAIKGGLALANSLEQIQTGIYNMIVERILLVELKGMPQTTTYDEKRIIVIGAARLISETIQVLGNNYSLIIEVIVNLLEAFEHKPKSLDTEVPEDGEVNDMEYNDPYCKLMNAQHNEPFAAEVINIKKHFAQAVFMATQSNPESLGCLNARLLSCLRAYSAMI
;
A
#
# COMPACT_ATOMS: atom_id res chain seq x y z
N MET A 1 -11.87 10.92 -17.49
CA MET A 1 -10.72 11.37 -16.66
C MET A 1 -9.56 10.40 -16.89
N THR A 2 -8.37 10.90 -17.21
CA THR A 2 -7.15 10.08 -17.32
C THR A 2 -6.61 9.77 -15.92
N SER A 3 -5.91 8.64 -15.73
CA SER A 3 -5.31 8.30 -14.42
C SER A 3 -4.34 9.39 -13.93
N SER A 4 -3.59 10.00 -14.85
CA SER A 4 -2.62 11.07 -14.59
C SER A 4 -3.27 12.33 -14.01
N ALA A 5 -4.50 12.68 -14.45
CA ALA A 5 -5.24 13.82 -13.88
C ALA A 5 -5.66 13.59 -12.43
N VAL A 6 -6.06 12.35 -12.08
CA VAL A 6 -6.41 11.99 -10.70
C VAL A 6 -5.17 12.04 -9.80
N PHE A 7 -4.05 11.49 -10.27
CA PHE A 7 -2.79 11.55 -9.54
C PHE A 7 -2.31 13.00 -9.36
N LEU A 8 -2.37 13.84 -10.39
CA LEU A 8 -1.99 15.24 -10.29
C LEU A 8 -2.80 15.99 -9.21
N ALA A 9 -4.12 15.78 -9.15
CA ALA A 9 -4.96 16.39 -8.13
C ALA A 9 -4.55 15.94 -6.71
N MET A 10 -4.28 14.64 -6.52
CA MET A 10 -3.84 14.11 -5.22
C MET A 10 -2.44 14.59 -4.83
N LEU A 11 -1.51 14.68 -5.79
CA LEU A 11 -0.16 15.18 -5.58
C LEU A 11 -0.14 16.67 -5.25
N ASN A 12 -0.99 17.48 -5.90
CA ASN A 12 -1.18 18.87 -5.55
C ASN A 12 -1.66 19.03 -4.10
N ARG A 13 -2.61 18.18 -3.67
CA ARG A 13 -3.04 18.16 -2.26
C ARG A 13 -1.92 17.71 -1.32
N MET A 14 -1.11 16.71 -1.70
CA MET A 14 0.06 16.29 -0.93
C MET A 14 1.06 17.43 -0.74
N HIS A 15 1.18 18.35 -1.70
CA HIS A 15 2.09 19.49 -1.62
C HIS A 15 1.51 20.65 -0.80
N GLN A 16 0.24 20.99 -1.01
CA GLN A 16 -0.37 22.20 -0.44
C GLN A 16 -0.91 21.99 0.98
N ASN A 17 -1.56 20.85 1.24
CA ASN A 17 -2.32 20.61 2.46
C ASN A 17 -2.11 19.17 2.95
N LYS A 18 -0.84 18.81 3.20
CA LYS A 18 -0.48 17.47 3.69
C LYS A 18 -1.03 17.25 5.10
N THR A 19 -1.81 16.17 5.28
CA THR A 19 -2.19 15.65 6.61
C THR A 19 -1.77 14.19 6.73
N ALA A 20 -1.62 13.70 7.97
CA ALA A 20 -1.31 12.29 8.21
C ALA A 20 -2.39 11.36 7.63
N LYS A 21 -3.67 11.70 7.83
CA LYS A 21 -4.83 10.97 7.27
C LYS A 21 -4.75 10.91 5.73
N PHE A 22 -4.48 12.04 5.08
CA PHE A 22 -4.39 12.09 3.63
C PHE A 22 -3.19 11.30 3.09
N SER A 23 -2.02 11.41 3.73
CA SER A 23 -0.80 10.72 3.29
C SER A 23 -0.94 9.19 3.40
N LYS A 24 -1.57 8.73 4.48
CA LYS A 24 -1.96 7.32 4.65
C LYS A 24 -2.90 6.85 3.54
N GLN A 25 -4.00 7.59 3.31
CA GLN A 25 -4.99 7.21 2.31
C GLN A 25 -4.45 7.28 0.87
N PHE A 26 -3.57 8.25 0.57
CA PHE A 26 -2.87 8.34 -0.70
C PHE A 26 -1.97 7.11 -0.93
N THR A 27 -1.22 6.68 0.09
CA THR A 27 -0.38 5.48 0.00
C THR A 27 -1.21 4.22 -0.25
N ILE A 28 -2.32 4.04 0.48
CA ILE A 28 -3.25 2.91 0.25
C ILE A 28 -3.83 2.98 -1.16
N PHE A 29 -4.21 4.17 -1.64
CA PHE A 29 -4.71 4.36 -3.00
C PHE A 29 -3.68 3.95 -4.07
N ILE A 30 -2.40 4.30 -3.90
CA ILE A 30 -1.32 3.90 -4.82
C ILE A 30 -1.22 2.37 -4.91
N PHE A 31 -1.23 1.67 -3.77
CA PHE A 31 -1.19 0.21 -3.77
C PHE A 31 -2.47 -0.40 -4.35
N ARG A 32 -3.64 0.17 -4.05
CA ARG A 32 -4.91 -0.28 -4.65
C ARG A 32 -4.90 -0.11 -6.17
N TYR A 33 -4.39 1.01 -6.66
CA TYR A 33 -4.24 1.26 -8.10
C TYR A 33 -3.29 0.23 -8.72
N SER A 34 -2.13 -0.02 -8.11
CA SER A 34 -1.17 -1.04 -8.55
C SER A 34 -1.80 -2.44 -8.61
N ALA A 35 -2.58 -2.82 -7.60
CA ALA A 35 -3.27 -4.10 -7.56
C ALA A 35 -4.29 -4.26 -8.71
N ILE A 36 -5.03 -3.21 -9.05
CA ILE A 36 -6.11 -3.27 -10.06
C ILE A 36 -5.57 -3.06 -11.49
N LYS A 37 -4.63 -2.14 -11.68
CA LYS A 37 -4.17 -1.69 -13.00
C LYS A 37 -2.78 -2.22 -13.37
N GLY A 38 -2.03 -2.74 -12.41
CA GLY A 38 -0.64 -3.14 -12.58
C GLY A 38 0.35 -2.09 -12.10
N GLY A 39 1.54 -2.55 -11.71
CA GLY A 39 2.66 -1.72 -11.31
C GLY A 39 3.21 -0.90 -12.48
N LEU A 40 3.27 -1.49 -13.68
CA LEU A 40 3.77 -0.78 -14.86
C LEU A 40 2.82 0.34 -15.29
N ALA A 41 1.50 0.10 -15.20
CA ALA A 41 0.49 1.13 -15.48
C ALA A 41 0.58 2.30 -14.48
N LEU A 42 0.86 2.00 -13.20
CA LEU A 42 1.12 3.02 -12.19
C LEU A 42 2.35 3.86 -12.55
N ALA A 43 3.48 3.21 -12.85
CA ALA A 43 4.72 3.89 -13.23
C ALA A 43 4.48 4.80 -14.44
N ASN A 44 3.87 4.28 -15.50
CA ASN A 44 3.56 5.05 -16.70
C ASN A 44 2.61 6.23 -16.44
N SER A 45 1.59 6.04 -15.60
CA SER A 45 0.64 7.11 -15.27
C SER A 45 1.29 8.25 -14.48
N LEU A 46 2.25 7.91 -13.62
CA LEU A 46 3.02 8.90 -12.86
C LEU A 46 4.04 9.60 -13.76
N GLU A 47 4.79 8.87 -14.57
CA GLU A 47 5.78 9.44 -15.50
C GLU A 47 5.16 10.37 -16.56
N GLN A 48 3.88 10.18 -16.91
CA GLN A 48 3.14 11.11 -17.78
C GLN A 48 2.90 12.50 -17.14
N ILE A 49 2.95 12.61 -15.82
CA ILE A 49 2.80 13.89 -15.11
C ILE A 49 4.12 14.65 -15.17
N GLN A 50 5.20 13.97 -14.79
CA GLN A 50 6.55 14.52 -14.80
C GLN A 50 7.54 13.37 -14.78
N THR A 51 8.58 13.45 -15.61
CA THR A 51 9.65 12.45 -15.64
C THR A 51 10.36 12.34 -14.29
N GLY A 52 10.54 11.10 -13.80
CA GLY A 52 11.20 10.77 -12.54
C GLY A 52 10.29 10.88 -11.30
N ILE A 53 9.04 11.29 -11.46
CA ILE A 53 8.11 11.45 -10.33
C ILE A 53 7.74 10.10 -9.71
N TYR A 54 7.77 8.99 -10.47
CA TYR A 54 7.52 7.66 -9.93
C TYR A 54 8.54 7.31 -8.83
N ASN A 55 9.83 7.44 -9.14
CA ASN A 55 10.90 7.15 -8.19
C ASN A 55 10.85 8.09 -6.98
N MET A 56 10.57 9.37 -7.21
CA MET A 56 10.37 10.33 -6.11
C MET A 56 9.22 9.91 -5.19
N ILE A 57 8.08 9.48 -5.73
CA ILE A 57 6.93 9.03 -4.94
C ILE A 57 7.27 7.77 -4.15
N VAL A 58 7.93 6.80 -4.78
CA VAL A 58 8.39 5.59 -4.10
C VAL A 58 9.28 5.94 -2.91
N GLU A 59 10.30 6.77 -3.12
CA GLU A 59 11.31 7.09 -2.10
C GLU A 59 10.80 8.01 -1.00
N ARG A 60 10.15 9.11 -1.40
CA ARG A 60 9.81 10.21 -0.48
C ARG A 60 8.44 10.07 0.16
N ILE A 61 7.55 9.27 -0.45
CA ILE A 61 6.19 9.09 0.05
C ILE A 61 6.00 7.65 0.49
N LEU A 62 6.03 6.67 -0.42
CA LEU A 62 5.63 5.29 -0.09
C LEU A 62 6.52 4.69 0.99
N LEU A 63 7.85 4.75 0.85
CA LEU A 63 8.77 4.19 1.85
C LEU A 63 8.67 4.89 3.21
N VAL A 64 8.39 6.20 3.23
CA VAL A 64 8.25 6.97 4.47
C VAL A 64 6.95 6.62 5.18
N GLU A 65 5.84 6.68 4.46
CA GLU A 65 4.51 6.43 5.03
C GLU A 65 4.35 4.96 5.45
N LEU A 66 4.83 4.00 4.64
CA LEU A 66 4.75 2.58 4.97
C LEU A 66 5.49 2.21 6.26
N LYS A 67 6.58 2.92 6.62
CA LYS A 67 7.28 2.67 7.90
C LYS A 67 6.42 3.01 9.12
N GLY A 68 5.50 3.96 8.99
CA GLY A 68 4.55 4.35 10.04
C GLY A 68 3.23 3.56 10.05
N MET A 69 3.01 2.73 9.03
CA MET A 69 1.76 1.98 8.85
C MET A 69 1.55 0.72 9.72
N PRO A 70 2.57 0.01 10.25
CA PRO A 70 2.37 -1.24 11.00
C PRO A 70 1.32 -1.19 12.10
N GLN A 71 1.20 -0.05 12.80
CA GLN A 71 0.29 0.14 13.93
C GLN A 71 -0.94 1.01 13.63
N THR A 72 -0.98 1.62 12.44
CA THR A 72 -2.03 2.61 12.08
C THR A 72 -2.97 2.10 10.99
N THR A 73 -2.78 0.87 10.50
CA THR A 73 -3.57 0.27 9.42
C THR A 73 -4.44 -0.89 9.90
N THR A 74 -5.67 -0.97 9.37
CA THR A 74 -6.57 -2.10 9.59
C THR A 74 -6.10 -3.32 8.80
N TYR A 75 -6.68 -4.49 9.10
CA TYR A 75 -6.41 -5.72 8.35
C TYR A 75 -6.67 -5.55 6.85
N ASP A 76 -7.80 -4.94 6.47
CA ASP A 76 -8.17 -4.72 5.06
C ASP A 76 -7.25 -3.73 4.35
N GLU A 77 -6.85 -2.65 5.02
CA GLU A 77 -5.88 -1.70 4.47
C GLU A 77 -4.53 -2.38 4.21
N LYS A 78 -4.06 -3.21 5.16
CA LYS A 78 -2.82 -3.99 4.99
C LYS A 78 -2.92 -4.99 3.85
N ARG A 79 -4.08 -5.65 3.67
CA ARG A 79 -4.31 -6.55 2.51
C ARG A 79 -4.15 -5.81 1.19
N ILE A 80 -4.79 -4.65 1.04
CA ILE A 80 -4.68 -3.81 -0.16
C ILE A 80 -3.22 -3.44 -0.43
N ILE A 81 -2.49 -3.01 0.61
CA ILE A 81 -1.08 -2.63 0.50
C ILE A 81 -0.23 -3.80 0.01
N VAL A 82 -0.36 -4.98 0.64
CA VAL A 82 0.47 -6.15 0.33
C VAL A 82 0.19 -6.68 -1.08
N ILE A 83 -1.07 -6.76 -1.48
CA ILE A 83 -1.46 -7.23 -2.82
C ILE A 83 -0.99 -6.23 -3.88
N GLY A 84 -1.16 -4.93 -3.62
CA GLY A 84 -0.65 -3.87 -4.48
C GLY A 84 0.86 -3.88 -4.62
N ALA A 85 1.58 -4.12 -3.51
CA ALA A 85 3.03 -4.20 -3.49
C ALA A 85 3.54 -5.44 -4.25
N ALA A 86 2.89 -6.60 -4.09
CA ALA A 86 3.18 -7.80 -4.88
C ALA A 86 3.10 -7.51 -6.39
N ARG A 87 2.03 -6.85 -6.83
CA ARG A 87 1.86 -6.48 -8.24
C ARG A 87 2.88 -5.43 -8.70
N LEU A 88 3.21 -4.48 -7.83
CA LEU A 88 4.20 -3.45 -8.10
C LEU A 88 5.59 -4.07 -8.33
N ILE A 89 6.05 -4.87 -7.37
CA ILE A 89 7.38 -5.48 -7.33
C ILE A 89 7.59 -6.45 -8.50
N SER A 90 6.57 -7.23 -8.84
CA SER A 90 6.64 -8.20 -9.94
C SER A 90 6.79 -7.55 -11.32
N GLU A 91 6.20 -6.38 -11.53
CA GLU A 91 6.21 -5.71 -12.85
C GLU A 91 7.26 -4.61 -12.98
N THR A 92 7.71 -4.01 -11.88
CA THR A 92 8.54 -2.78 -11.90
C THR A 92 9.94 -2.96 -11.32
N ILE A 93 10.42 -4.20 -11.19
CA ILE A 93 11.74 -4.52 -10.63
C ILE A 93 12.88 -3.69 -11.25
N GLN A 94 12.87 -3.49 -12.57
CA GLN A 94 13.90 -2.70 -13.27
C GLN A 94 13.78 -1.20 -12.98
N VAL A 95 12.56 -0.70 -12.75
CA VAL A 95 12.30 0.72 -12.46
C VAL A 95 12.60 1.04 -11.00
N LEU A 96 12.30 0.11 -10.09
CA LEU A 96 12.55 0.27 -8.65
C LEU A 96 14.02 0.37 -8.30
N GLY A 97 14.89 -0.34 -9.03
CA GLY A 97 16.34 -0.32 -8.80
C GLY A 97 16.70 -0.55 -7.32
N ASN A 98 17.40 0.41 -6.73
CA ASN A 98 17.86 0.36 -5.33
C ASN A 98 16.71 0.32 -4.30
N ASN A 99 15.50 0.78 -4.68
CA ASN A 99 14.34 0.79 -3.80
C ASN A 99 13.65 -0.56 -3.69
N TYR A 100 14.04 -1.54 -4.52
CA TYR A 100 13.44 -2.87 -4.55
C TYR A 100 13.53 -3.58 -3.18
N SER A 101 14.73 -3.68 -2.62
CA SER A 101 14.94 -4.33 -1.32
C SER A 101 14.27 -3.57 -0.17
N LEU A 102 14.27 -2.24 -0.23
CA LEU A 102 13.64 -1.37 0.76
C LEU A 102 12.12 -1.55 0.80
N ILE A 103 11.45 -1.59 -0.35
CA ILE A 103 10.01 -1.86 -0.40
C ILE A 103 9.71 -3.23 0.20
N ILE A 104 10.46 -4.27 -0.19
CA ILE A 104 10.24 -5.63 0.33
C ILE A 104 10.40 -5.64 1.85
N GLU A 105 11.43 -4.97 2.37
CA GLU A 105 11.66 -4.88 3.80
C GLU A 105 10.49 -4.25 4.55
N VAL A 106 10.00 -3.10 4.09
CA VAL A 106 8.92 -2.40 4.78
C VAL A 106 7.61 -3.20 4.69
N ILE A 107 7.35 -3.89 3.57
CA ILE A 107 6.16 -4.75 3.43
C ILE A 107 6.26 -6.00 4.31
N VAL A 108 7.43 -6.63 4.43
CA VAL A 108 7.64 -7.74 5.38
C VAL A 108 7.42 -7.26 6.81
N ASN A 109 7.93 -6.09 7.18
CA ASN A 109 7.69 -5.52 8.52
C ASN A 109 6.19 -5.24 8.77
N LEU A 110 5.45 -4.80 7.74
CA LEU A 110 3.99 -4.64 7.80
C LEU A 110 3.26 -5.99 8.01
N LEU A 111 3.72 -7.05 7.36
CA LEU A 111 3.20 -8.42 7.46
C LEU A 111 3.55 -9.13 8.77
N GLU A 112 4.67 -8.78 9.41
CA GLU A 112 5.04 -9.34 10.72
C GLU A 112 4.29 -8.62 11.86
N ALA A 113 4.03 -7.32 11.70
CA ALA A 113 3.13 -6.58 12.59
C ALA A 113 1.67 -7.06 12.52
N PHE A 114 1.36 -7.97 11.60
CA PHE A 114 0.05 -8.60 11.42
C PHE A 114 -0.24 -9.69 12.45
N GLU A 115 0.80 -10.33 13.00
CA GLU A 115 0.66 -11.44 13.96
C GLU A 115 0.31 -10.96 15.38
N HIS A 116 0.50 -9.66 15.63
CA HIS A 116 -0.05 -9.01 16.80
C HIS A 116 -1.51 -8.72 16.48
N LYS A 117 -2.43 -9.49 17.09
CA LYS A 117 -3.88 -9.37 16.92
C LYS A 117 -4.27 -7.91 16.70
N PRO A 118 -5.18 -7.61 15.75
CA PRO A 118 -5.75 -6.28 15.69
C PRO A 118 -6.22 -5.96 17.11
N LYS A 119 -5.72 -4.87 17.70
CA LYS A 119 -6.55 -4.19 18.69
C LYS A 119 -7.84 -3.99 17.92
N SER A 120 -8.90 -4.68 18.34
CA SER A 120 -10.22 -4.43 17.83
C SER A 120 -10.42 -2.92 18.00
N LEU A 121 -10.29 -2.18 16.90
CA LEU A 121 -10.86 -0.86 16.79
C LEU A 121 -12.38 -1.06 16.57
N ASP A 122 -12.98 -1.87 17.43
CA ASP A 122 -14.42 -1.87 17.73
C ASP A 122 -14.72 -0.76 18.75
N THR A 123 -13.70 -0.10 19.26
CA THR A 123 -13.88 1.32 19.56
C THR A 123 -14.00 1.98 18.21
N GLU A 124 -15.24 2.24 17.80
CA GLU A 124 -15.59 3.53 17.21
C GLU A 124 -14.83 4.58 18.02
N VAL A 125 -13.56 4.82 17.68
CA VAL A 125 -12.93 6.08 18.02
C VAL A 125 -13.90 7.03 17.34
N PRO A 126 -14.63 7.86 18.10
CA PRO A 126 -15.36 8.93 17.46
C PRO A 126 -14.33 9.53 16.52
N GLU A 127 -14.64 9.66 15.24
CA GLU A 127 -13.91 10.68 14.50
C GLU A 127 -13.97 11.88 15.43
N ASP A 128 -12.81 12.30 15.95
CA ASP A 128 -12.68 13.56 16.64
C ASP A 128 -13.10 14.56 15.57
N GLY A 129 -14.41 14.74 15.45
CA GLY A 129 -15.02 15.95 14.99
C GLY A 129 -14.46 16.92 15.99
N GLU A 130 -13.43 17.63 15.58
CA GLU A 130 -13.25 18.99 16.04
C GLU A 130 -14.65 19.59 15.96
N VAL A 131 -15.30 19.68 17.13
CA VAL A 131 -16.61 20.26 17.27
C VAL A 131 -16.34 21.72 17.04
N ASN A 132 -16.35 22.10 15.76
CA ASN A 132 -16.29 23.48 15.37
C ASN A 132 -17.67 23.99 15.81
N ASP A 133 -17.72 24.63 16.99
CA ASP A 133 -18.92 25.19 17.62
C ASP A 133 -19.57 26.33 16.78
N MET A 134 -19.29 26.40 15.47
CA MET A 134 -19.69 27.47 14.58
C MET A 134 -20.25 27.05 13.21
N GLU A 135 -20.52 25.77 12.96
CA GLU A 135 -21.18 25.37 11.71
C GLU A 135 -22.23 24.28 11.94
N TYR A 136 -23.38 24.45 11.28
CA TYR A 136 -24.53 23.54 11.29
C TYR A 136 -24.08 22.09 11.06
N ASN A 137 -24.09 21.28 12.12
CA ASN A 137 -23.54 19.93 12.10
C ASN A 137 -24.65 18.98 11.63
N ASP A 138 -24.67 18.65 10.33
CA ASP A 138 -25.64 17.70 9.78
C ASP A 138 -25.27 16.26 10.22
N PRO A 139 -26.10 15.60 11.04
CA PRO A 139 -25.78 14.27 11.54
C PRO A 139 -25.83 13.24 10.39
N TYR A 140 -24.73 12.53 10.18
CA TYR A 140 -24.65 11.40 9.25
C TYR A 140 -25.30 10.15 9.87
N CYS A 141 -26.37 9.64 9.24
CA CYS A 141 -27.02 8.38 9.63
C CYS A 141 -26.64 7.24 8.66
N LYS A 142 -25.78 6.32 9.10
CA LYS A 142 -25.35 5.16 8.32
C LYS A 142 -26.46 4.11 8.20
N LEU A 143 -26.84 3.73 6.97
CA LEU A 143 -27.77 2.64 6.73
C LEU A 143 -27.07 1.28 6.92
N MET A 144 -27.23 0.67 8.09
CA MET A 144 -26.54 -0.58 8.46
C MET A 144 -26.86 -1.77 7.54
N ASN A 145 -28.09 -1.85 7.03
CA ASN A 145 -28.55 -3.00 6.22
C ASN A 145 -28.27 -2.87 4.72
N ALA A 146 -27.78 -1.72 4.26
CA ALA A 146 -27.50 -1.46 2.84
C ALA A 146 -25.99 -1.45 2.54
N GLN A 147 -25.17 -1.94 3.47
CA GLN A 147 -23.71 -1.95 3.31
C GLN A 147 -23.27 -3.05 2.34
N HIS A 148 -22.38 -2.71 1.41
CA HIS A 148 -21.76 -3.67 0.50
C HIS A 148 -20.30 -3.88 0.91
N ASN A 149 -20.07 -4.79 1.85
CA ASN A 149 -18.74 -5.13 2.33
C ASN A 149 -18.14 -6.26 1.50
N GLU A 150 -17.75 -5.97 0.26
CA GLU A 150 -16.97 -6.91 -0.54
C GLU A 150 -15.48 -6.80 -0.18
N PRO A 151 -14.84 -7.89 0.26
CA PRO A 151 -13.42 -7.88 0.55
C PRO A 151 -12.61 -7.65 -0.72
N PHE A 152 -11.61 -6.77 -0.65
CA PHE A 152 -10.73 -6.51 -1.78
C PHE A 152 -9.90 -7.76 -2.12
N ALA A 153 -9.98 -8.20 -3.38
CA ALA A 153 -9.30 -9.39 -3.91
C ALA A 153 -9.56 -10.64 -3.03
N ALA A 154 -10.83 -11.05 -2.96
CA ALA A 154 -11.31 -12.17 -2.16
C ALA A 154 -10.63 -13.51 -2.52
N GLU A 155 -10.16 -13.64 -3.77
CA GLU A 155 -9.41 -14.78 -4.27
C GLU A 155 -8.04 -14.96 -3.58
N VAL A 156 -7.47 -13.90 -3.00
CA VAL A 156 -6.18 -13.96 -2.31
C VAL A 156 -6.40 -14.39 -0.85
N ILE A 157 -6.42 -15.69 -0.59
CA ILE A 157 -6.65 -16.21 0.77
C ILE A 157 -5.44 -15.90 1.67
N ASN A 158 -4.24 -16.34 1.27
CA ASN A 158 -3.02 -16.15 2.06
C ASN A 158 -2.15 -15.02 1.47
N ILE A 159 -2.22 -13.84 2.10
CA ILE A 159 -1.49 -12.65 1.64
C ILE A 159 0.04 -12.77 1.76
N LYS A 160 0.54 -13.47 2.80
CA LYS A 160 1.98 -13.68 3.01
C LYS A 160 2.55 -14.52 1.87
N LYS A 161 1.87 -15.64 1.56
CA LYS A 161 2.21 -16.53 0.45
C LYS A 161 2.15 -15.81 -0.90
N HIS A 162 1.06 -15.08 -1.15
CA HIS A 162 0.90 -14.31 -2.39
C HIS A 162 2.04 -13.30 -2.61
N PHE A 163 2.41 -12.57 -1.54
CA PHE A 163 3.53 -11.64 -1.60
C PHE A 163 4.86 -12.34 -1.89
N ALA A 164 5.17 -13.44 -1.18
CA ALA A 164 6.39 -14.18 -1.41
C ALA A 164 6.49 -14.75 -2.83
N GLN A 165 5.39 -15.28 -3.36
CA GLN A 165 5.32 -15.74 -4.75
C GLN A 165 5.63 -14.62 -5.74
N ALA A 166 5.04 -13.44 -5.55
CA ALA A 166 5.30 -12.29 -6.42
C ALA A 166 6.78 -11.86 -6.41
N VAL A 167 7.41 -11.84 -5.23
CA VAL A 167 8.84 -11.54 -5.09
C VAL A 167 9.69 -12.59 -5.81
N PHE A 168 9.44 -13.88 -5.60
CA PHE A 168 10.21 -14.93 -6.26
C PHE A 168 10.01 -14.96 -7.78
N MET A 169 8.79 -14.65 -8.27
CA MET A 169 8.57 -14.50 -9.71
C MET A 169 9.38 -13.33 -10.28
N ALA A 170 9.42 -12.18 -9.59
CA ALA A 170 10.24 -11.04 -10.00
C ALA A 170 11.73 -11.41 -10.09
N THR A 171 12.23 -12.20 -9.13
CA THR A 171 13.63 -12.63 -9.11
C THR A 171 14.00 -13.59 -10.24
N GLN A 172 13.04 -14.34 -10.78
CA GLN A 172 13.28 -15.17 -11.98
C GLN A 172 13.51 -14.29 -13.21
N SER A 173 12.80 -13.16 -13.30
CA SER A 173 12.99 -12.19 -14.39
C SER A 173 14.25 -11.34 -14.23
N ASN A 174 14.75 -11.16 -12.99
CA ASN A 174 16.01 -10.46 -12.72
C ASN A 174 16.78 -11.15 -11.57
N PRO A 175 17.68 -12.11 -11.88
CA PRO A 175 18.39 -12.89 -10.86
C PRO A 175 19.27 -12.06 -9.91
N GLU A 176 19.80 -10.92 -10.35
CA GLU A 176 20.66 -10.04 -9.54
C GLU A 176 19.92 -9.45 -8.33
N SER A 177 18.60 -9.31 -8.44
CA SER A 177 17.75 -8.77 -7.37
C SER A 177 17.73 -9.63 -6.09
N LEU A 178 18.02 -10.93 -6.18
CA LEU A 178 18.16 -11.79 -4.99
C LEU A 178 19.37 -11.38 -4.15
N GLY A 179 20.44 -10.91 -4.78
CA GLY A 179 21.64 -10.42 -4.09
C GLY A 179 21.38 -9.16 -3.26
N CYS A 180 20.34 -8.40 -3.60
CA CYS A 180 19.94 -7.20 -2.87
C CYS A 180 19.14 -7.49 -1.59
N LEU A 181 18.67 -8.73 -1.40
CA LEU A 181 17.88 -9.12 -0.23
C LEU A 181 18.77 -9.66 0.88
N ASN A 182 18.58 -9.15 2.10
CA ASN A 182 19.31 -9.65 3.26
C ASN A 182 18.82 -11.04 3.69
N ALA A 183 19.63 -11.75 4.49
CA ALA A 183 19.34 -13.12 4.93
C ALA A 183 18.02 -13.25 5.73
N ARG A 184 17.66 -12.21 6.50
CA ARG A 184 16.40 -12.16 7.26
C ARG A 184 15.20 -12.18 6.31
N LEU A 185 15.17 -11.28 5.32
CA LEU A 185 14.09 -11.18 4.34
C LEU A 185 13.93 -12.47 3.55
N LEU A 186 15.03 -13.07 3.09
CA LEU A 186 15.00 -14.35 2.38
C LEU A 186 14.40 -15.48 3.23
N SER A 187 14.72 -15.50 4.52
CA SER A 187 14.18 -16.50 5.46
C SER A 187 12.67 -16.32 5.65
N CYS A 188 12.20 -15.08 5.85
CA CYS A 188 10.78 -14.76 5.94
C CYS A 188 10.03 -15.13 4.65
N LEU A 189 10.54 -14.73 3.49
CA LEU A 189 9.90 -15.01 2.20
C LEU A 189 9.81 -16.52 1.90
N ARG A 190 10.85 -17.29 2.26
CA ARG A 190 10.82 -18.76 2.15
C ARG A 190 9.75 -19.36 3.08
N ALA A 191 9.69 -18.91 4.34
CA ALA A 191 8.66 -19.37 5.28
C ALA A 191 7.24 -19.07 4.76
N TYR A 192 7.03 -17.86 4.23
CA TYR A 192 5.73 -17.48 3.65
C TYR A 192 5.35 -18.32 2.43
N SER A 193 6.30 -18.67 1.57
CA SER A 193 6.04 -19.49 0.38
C SER A 193 5.61 -20.92 0.72
N ALA A 194 6.03 -21.44 1.87
CA ALA A 194 5.71 -22.76 2.36
C ALA A 194 4.38 -22.82 3.15
N MET A 195 3.74 -21.69 3.42
CA MET A 195 2.43 -21.65 4.08
C MET A 195 1.37 -22.30 3.19
N ILE A 196 0.49 -23.09 3.79
CA ILE A 196 -0.63 -23.75 3.09
C ILE A 196 -1.69 -22.70 2.78
#